data_AF-A0AAN6VTZ1-F1
#
_entry.id   AF-A0AAN6VTZ1-F1
#
_cell.length_a   1.000
_cell.length_b   1.000
_cell.length_c   1.000
_cell.angle_alpha   90.00
_cell.angle_beta   90.00
_cell.angle_gamma   90.00
#
_symmetry.space_group_name_H-M   'P 1'
#
loop_
_entity.id
_entity.type
_entity.pdbx_description
1 polymer ?
#
loop_
_entity_poly.entity_id
_entity_poly.type
_entity_poly.pdbx_seq_one_letter_code
_entity_poly.pdbx_strand_id
1 'polypeptide(L)'
;MTGSKPEQPDTPPKHLHIGAINPFALVEAILGRKLDWNEAAASHTLSSILQTDYEELFDMRFNSILYAGVRLNDRGDIAEPIPAKDMHTLTERDLVTPDFSKVEKLGDLSHVGLKDLDAIRVKHAFMSNGNLRLTLEPRSLGKTLCSSEMTTTLRELCTPFRINEKEEWAPPNGTWTDMGSCHRQDATMFSNPVQGAASNSWLIAALMSVAWSDPSMIRHCTRRSSHDDLDHDQSSHKTKDCSLSVKLYSKGGDKDASSATVTVNCELPTNNSSSQLMYCRPSSMSYMHHHPAKSLRTWLSGGSGIGSGSGGGEIWPALYEKAFAKWITHSSSSEHPDLTQTAHGDPVKAMAQLTDKTAQYFFTSSRRGQDLLGLVRTHCVNLRTIYPTVAWTHPSSDKFRGSTLVGNMAYSVLGWAAPQERKQYIILRHPWGATEFEARGGVVTSYPGVVAAPGGVDAKFWPPVEMVDARGVFAIETGNFKEYFAGMGVAK
;
A
#
# COMPACT_ATOMS: atom_id res chain seq x y z
N MET A 1 24.15 -31.59 -12.41
CA MET A 1 22.82 -30.96 -12.25
C MET A 1 21.76 -32.03 -12.44
N THR A 2 21.35 -32.71 -11.38
CA THR A 2 20.21 -33.64 -11.43
C THR A 2 18.94 -32.82 -11.57
N GLY A 3 18.22 -32.98 -12.68
CA GLY A 3 16.98 -32.26 -12.96
C GLY A 3 15.94 -32.54 -11.89
N SER A 4 15.79 -31.60 -10.95
CA SER A 4 14.66 -31.59 -10.03
C SER A 4 13.40 -31.41 -10.87
N LYS A 5 12.41 -32.31 -10.70
CA LYS A 5 11.08 -32.12 -11.28
C LYS A 5 10.59 -30.70 -10.92
N PRO A 6 9.94 -29.99 -11.86
CA PRO A 6 9.39 -28.68 -11.55
C PRO A 6 8.45 -28.82 -10.36
N GLU A 7 8.60 -27.94 -9.37
CA GLU A 7 7.73 -27.96 -8.20
C GLU A 7 6.28 -27.75 -8.63
N GLN A 8 5.40 -28.60 -8.11
CA GLN A 8 3.98 -28.51 -8.38
C GLN A 8 3.39 -27.33 -7.59
N PRO A 9 2.49 -26.54 -8.20
CA PRO A 9 1.71 -25.55 -7.47
C PRO A 9 0.87 -26.22 -6.38
N ASP A 10 0.70 -25.51 -5.27
CA ASP A 10 -0.25 -25.90 -4.23
C ASP A 10 -1.69 -25.62 -4.68
N THR A 11 -2.65 -26.23 -3.99
CA THR A 11 -4.06 -25.90 -4.17
C THR A 11 -4.30 -24.42 -3.84
N PRO A 12 -4.96 -23.66 -4.71
CA PRO A 12 -5.30 -22.26 -4.44
C PRO A 12 -6.05 -22.12 -3.11
N PRO A 13 -5.70 -21.12 -2.26
CA PRO A 13 -6.46 -20.84 -1.07
C PRO A 13 -7.89 -20.40 -1.43
N LYS A 14 -8.85 -20.82 -0.60
CA LYS A 14 -10.26 -20.39 -0.75
C LYS A 14 -10.37 -18.88 -0.61
N HIS A 15 -9.86 -18.37 0.50
CA HIS A 15 -9.82 -16.95 0.84
C HIS A 15 -8.41 -16.57 1.24
N LEU A 16 -7.98 -15.39 0.80
CA LEU A 16 -6.69 -14.82 1.10
C LEU A 16 -6.87 -13.30 1.20
N HIS A 17 -6.72 -12.76 2.40
CA HIS A 17 -7.03 -11.35 2.72
C HIS A 17 -5.76 -10.56 3.02
N ILE A 18 -4.86 -10.47 2.04
CA ILE A 18 -3.60 -9.73 2.18
C ILE A 18 -3.85 -8.25 1.97
N GLY A 19 -3.34 -7.43 2.88
CA GLY A 19 -3.50 -5.98 2.83
C GLY A 19 -3.14 -5.32 4.15
N ALA A 20 -2.21 -4.37 4.11
CA ALA A 20 -2.05 -3.34 5.13
C ALA A 20 -1.97 -1.96 4.47
N ILE A 21 -2.55 -0.94 5.09
CA ILE A 21 -2.58 0.43 4.56
C ILE A 21 -1.17 1.02 4.56
N ASN A 22 -0.86 1.86 3.57
CA ASN A 22 0.33 2.69 3.62
C ASN A 22 0.19 3.76 4.73
N PRO A 23 0.92 3.66 5.87
CA PRO A 23 0.78 4.61 6.99
C PRO A 23 1.04 6.04 6.54
N PHE A 24 1.92 6.19 5.56
CA PHE A 24 2.37 7.45 5.04
C PHE A 24 1.25 8.16 4.31
N ALA A 25 0.66 7.48 3.33
CA ALA A 25 -0.47 8.02 2.57
C ALA A 25 -1.70 8.24 3.46
N LEU A 26 -1.93 7.37 4.44
CA LEU A 26 -3.03 7.52 5.40
C LEU A 26 -2.88 8.80 6.23
N VAL A 27 -1.70 9.03 6.81
CA VAL A 27 -1.46 10.24 7.61
C VAL A 27 -1.43 11.50 6.75
N GLU A 28 -0.84 11.45 5.55
CA GLU A 28 -0.87 12.57 4.59
C GLU A 28 -2.32 12.95 4.21
N ALA A 29 -3.20 11.96 4.01
CA ALA A 29 -4.61 12.17 3.71
C ALA A 29 -5.38 12.80 4.88
N ILE A 30 -5.06 12.40 6.13
CA ILE A 30 -5.65 12.98 7.34
C ILE A 30 -5.18 14.43 7.56
N LEU A 31 -3.87 14.67 7.44
CA LEU A 31 -3.28 15.99 7.72
C LEU A 31 -3.45 16.99 6.57
N GLY A 32 -3.74 16.52 5.35
CA GLY A 32 -3.82 17.36 4.16
C GLY A 32 -2.49 17.98 3.75
N ARG A 33 -1.36 17.34 4.10
CA ARG A 33 0.00 17.76 3.72
C ARG A 33 0.94 16.56 3.62
N LYS A 34 1.98 16.70 2.79
CA LYS A 34 3.07 15.73 2.68
C LYS A 34 3.87 15.68 3.99
N LEU A 35 4.33 14.50 4.38
CA LEU A 35 5.30 14.33 5.46
C LEU A 35 6.69 14.07 4.88
N ASP A 36 7.72 14.66 5.50
CA ASP A 36 9.10 14.30 5.20
C ASP A 36 9.51 13.09 6.04
N TRP A 37 9.66 11.96 5.35
CA TRP A 37 9.98 10.68 5.97
C TRP A 37 11.40 10.61 6.51
N ASN A 38 12.29 11.49 6.04
CA ASN A 38 13.67 11.57 6.50
C ASN A 38 13.80 12.29 7.84
N GLU A 39 12.74 12.94 8.31
CA GLU A 39 12.76 13.57 9.62
C GLU A 39 12.68 12.53 10.72
N ALA A 40 13.58 12.64 11.71
CA ALA A 40 13.59 11.77 12.89
C ALA A 40 12.25 11.77 13.65
N ALA A 41 11.44 12.83 13.50
CA ALA A 41 10.13 12.97 14.11
C ALA A 41 9.02 12.15 13.41
N ALA A 42 9.23 11.66 12.19
CA ALA A 42 8.18 11.01 11.40
C ALA A 42 7.57 9.79 12.11
N SER A 43 8.39 8.94 12.74
CA SER A 43 7.90 7.79 13.51
C SER A 43 6.99 8.21 14.67
N HIS A 44 7.34 9.29 15.37
CA HIS A 44 6.53 9.83 16.47
C HIS A 44 5.21 10.42 15.96
N THR A 45 5.24 11.13 14.83
CA THR A 45 4.04 11.65 14.17
C THR A 45 3.10 10.51 13.76
N LEU A 46 3.62 9.44 13.16
CA LEU A 46 2.82 8.28 12.79
C LEU A 46 2.19 7.63 14.02
N SER A 47 2.97 7.33 15.05
CA SER A 47 2.45 6.71 16.27
C SER A 47 1.42 7.58 16.98
N SER A 48 1.62 8.89 17.01
CA SER A 48 0.68 9.81 17.64
C SER A 48 -0.65 9.89 16.89
N ILE A 49 -0.62 9.92 15.55
CA ILE A 49 -1.84 10.05 14.74
C ILE A 49 -2.59 8.73 14.63
N LEU A 50 -1.85 7.62 14.47
CA LEU A 50 -2.41 6.27 14.33
C LEU A 50 -2.66 5.58 15.67
N GLN A 51 -2.26 6.20 16.78
CA GLN A 51 -2.45 5.74 18.16
C GLN A 51 -1.95 4.31 18.42
N THR A 52 -0.87 3.94 17.75
CA THR A 52 -0.18 2.65 17.91
C THR A 52 1.32 2.90 17.99
N ASP A 53 2.00 2.24 18.93
CA ASP A 53 3.46 2.33 19.05
C ASP A 53 4.12 1.95 17.73
N TYR A 54 5.17 2.67 17.33
CA TYR A 54 5.76 2.53 15.99
C TYR A 54 6.22 1.09 15.71
N GLU A 55 6.81 0.45 16.72
CA GLU A 55 7.30 -0.93 16.69
C GLU A 55 6.19 -1.99 16.58
N GLU A 56 4.96 -1.60 16.89
CA GLU A 56 3.75 -2.45 16.87
C GLU A 56 2.90 -2.18 15.62
N LEU A 57 3.15 -1.07 14.93
CA LEU A 57 2.32 -0.57 13.83
C LEU A 57 2.22 -1.54 12.64
N PHE A 58 3.29 -2.31 12.40
CA PHE A 58 3.46 -3.19 11.24
C PHE A 58 3.24 -4.67 11.52
N ASP A 59 2.65 -5.02 12.67
CA ASP A 59 2.31 -6.40 13.03
C ASP A 59 0.83 -6.49 13.45
N MET A 60 0.07 -7.35 12.76
CA MET A 60 -1.38 -7.47 12.92
C MET A 60 -1.80 -7.86 14.33
N ARG A 61 -0.95 -8.53 15.10
CA ARG A 61 -1.29 -8.95 16.47
C ARG A 61 -1.56 -7.79 17.42
N PHE A 62 -1.09 -6.59 17.07
CA PHE A 62 -1.29 -5.38 17.86
C PHE A 62 -2.53 -4.58 17.42
N ASN A 63 -3.34 -5.12 16.51
CA ASN A 63 -4.58 -4.52 16.02
C ASN A 63 -4.41 -3.09 15.47
N SER A 64 -3.24 -2.80 14.91
CA SER A 64 -2.94 -1.52 14.26
C SER A 64 -4.02 -1.14 13.24
N ILE A 65 -4.33 0.16 13.15
CA ILE A 65 -5.27 0.70 12.16
C ILE A 65 -4.84 0.41 10.71
N LEU A 66 -3.57 0.08 10.47
CA LEU A 66 -3.11 -0.34 9.13
C LEU A 66 -3.83 -1.61 8.63
N TYR A 67 -4.43 -2.38 9.53
CA TYR A 67 -5.19 -3.60 9.25
C TYR A 67 -6.70 -3.39 9.33
N ALA A 68 -7.18 -2.15 9.22
CA ALA A 68 -8.60 -1.81 9.34
C ALA A 68 -9.50 -2.76 8.51
N GLY A 69 -10.44 -3.43 9.18
CA GLY A 69 -11.38 -4.38 8.56
C GLY A 69 -10.92 -5.84 8.50
N VAL A 70 -9.71 -6.18 8.95
CA VAL A 70 -9.25 -7.56 9.14
C VAL A 70 -8.58 -7.75 10.51
N ARG A 71 -8.56 -8.99 11.00
CA ARG A 71 -7.89 -9.39 12.23
C ARG A 71 -7.19 -10.74 12.08
N LEU A 72 -6.30 -11.07 13.01
CA LEU A 72 -5.82 -12.44 13.12
C LEU A 72 -6.95 -13.38 13.54
N ASN A 73 -6.98 -14.56 12.93
CA ASN A 73 -7.81 -15.66 13.42
C ASN A 73 -7.31 -16.18 14.79
N ASP A 74 -8.07 -17.09 15.40
CA ASP A 74 -7.74 -17.67 16.71
C ASP A 74 -6.39 -18.40 16.77
N ARG A 75 -5.89 -18.88 15.62
CA ARG A 75 -4.58 -19.55 15.52
C ARG A 75 -3.41 -18.57 15.33
N GLY A 76 -3.69 -17.31 15.03
CA GLY A 76 -2.69 -16.28 14.76
C GLY A 76 -1.94 -16.46 13.43
N ASP A 77 -2.43 -17.31 12.52
CA ASP A 77 -1.71 -17.69 11.29
C ASP A 77 -2.29 -17.09 10.00
N ILE A 78 -3.54 -16.62 10.04
CA ILE A 78 -4.27 -16.10 8.87
C ILE A 78 -5.03 -14.83 9.26
N ALA A 79 -5.10 -13.87 8.33
CA ALA A 79 -5.98 -12.71 8.44
C ALA A 79 -7.41 -13.06 8.00
N GLU A 80 -8.41 -12.70 8.79
CA GLU A 80 -9.82 -12.86 8.49
C GLU A 80 -10.57 -11.52 8.50
N PRO A 81 -11.64 -11.36 7.69
CA PRO A 81 -12.44 -10.14 7.69
C PRO A 81 -13.15 -9.95 9.03
N ILE A 82 -13.18 -8.70 9.51
CA ILE A 82 -13.99 -8.30 10.65
C ILE A 82 -15.43 -8.07 10.13
N PRO A 83 -16.46 -8.73 10.70
CA PRO A 83 -17.84 -8.48 10.30
C PRO A 83 -18.23 -7.01 10.49
N ALA A 84 -19.02 -6.44 9.57
CA ALA A 84 -19.43 -5.03 9.62
C ALA A 84 -20.11 -4.62 10.95
N LYS A 85 -20.82 -5.54 11.60
CA LYS A 85 -21.46 -5.35 12.92
C LYS A 85 -20.46 -5.20 14.08
N ASP A 86 -19.25 -5.71 13.90
CA ASP A 86 -18.16 -5.68 14.89
C ASP A 86 -17.19 -4.49 14.60
N MET A 87 -17.49 -3.69 13.58
CA MET A 87 -16.79 -2.43 13.28
C MET A 87 -17.44 -1.27 14.03
N HIS A 88 -16.71 -0.67 14.97
CA HIS A 88 -17.21 0.37 15.85
C HIS A 88 -16.64 1.75 15.49
N THR A 89 -17.50 2.76 15.56
CA THR A 89 -17.12 4.14 15.32
C THR A 89 -16.84 4.84 16.65
N LEU A 90 -15.63 5.36 16.80
CA LEU A 90 -15.20 6.15 17.96
C LEU A 90 -15.61 7.62 17.80
N THR A 91 -16.03 8.20 18.91
CA THR A 91 -16.33 9.63 19.05
C THR A 91 -15.14 10.38 19.64
N GLU A 92 -15.13 11.71 19.53
CA GLU A 92 -14.07 12.53 20.16
C GLU A 92 -13.94 12.28 21.66
N ARG A 93 -15.04 11.96 22.35
CA ARG A 93 -15.05 11.63 23.78
C ARG A 93 -14.31 10.34 24.09
N ASP A 94 -14.33 9.37 23.17
CA ASP A 94 -13.66 8.08 23.35
C ASP A 94 -12.13 8.22 23.26
N LEU A 95 -11.63 9.23 22.54
CA LEU A 95 -10.21 9.47 22.30
C LEU A 95 -9.56 10.40 23.35
N VAL A 96 -10.33 10.88 24.34
CA VAL A 96 -9.81 11.82 25.35
C VAL A 96 -8.79 11.12 26.23
N THR A 97 -7.56 11.63 26.20
CA THR A 97 -6.51 11.21 27.13
C THR A 97 -6.67 11.96 28.46
N PRO A 98 -6.63 11.28 29.61
CA PRO A 98 -6.63 11.92 30.92
C PRO A 98 -5.45 12.87 31.07
N ASP A 99 -5.64 13.92 31.88
CA ASP A 99 -4.55 14.83 32.25
C ASP A 99 -3.64 14.18 33.30
N PHE A 100 -2.40 13.88 32.92
CA PHE A 100 -1.38 13.29 33.79
C PHE A 100 -0.47 14.32 34.46
N SER A 101 -0.69 15.63 34.26
CA SER A 101 0.19 16.70 34.79
C SER A 101 0.31 16.74 36.31
N LYS A 102 -0.68 16.16 37.02
CA LYS A 102 -0.75 16.12 38.49
C LYS A 102 -0.25 14.81 39.11
N VAL A 103 0.28 13.90 38.30
CA VAL A 103 0.80 12.61 38.79
C VAL A 103 2.25 12.81 39.27
N GLU A 104 2.47 12.69 40.57
CA GLU A 104 3.81 12.82 41.18
C GLU A 104 4.37 11.46 41.63
N LYS A 105 3.49 10.51 41.95
CA LYS A 105 3.80 9.16 42.44
C LYS A 105 2.99 8.12 41.68
N LEU A 106 3.49 6.88 41.62
CA LEU A 106 2.78 5.77 40.97
C LEU A 106 1.36 5.56 41.53
N GLY A 107 1.14 5.80 42.83
CA GLY A 107 -0.19 5.71 43.43
C GLY A 107 -1.19 6.71 42.88
N ASP A 108 -0.74 7.87 42.39
CA ASP A 108 -1.62 8.93 41.87
C ASP A 108 -2.28 8.55 40.55
N LEU A 109 -1.73 7.54 39.86
CA LEU A 109 -2.32 6.94 38.67
C LEU A 109 -3.75 6.44 38.94
N SER A 110 -4.02 5.96 40.15
CA SER A 110 -5.38 5.55 40.56
C SER A 110 -6.38 6.70 40.55
N HIS A 111 -5.95 7.93 40.85
CA HIS A 111 -6.81 9.12 40.87
C HIS A 111 -7.15 9.64 39.47
N VAL A 112 -6.32 9.32 38.46
CA VAL A 112 -6.59 9.65 37.05
C VAL A 112 -7.32 8.52 36.31
N GLY A 113 -7.74 7.48 37.03
CA GLY A 113 -8.59 6.39 36.52
C GLY A 113 -7.88 5.07 36.22
N LEU A 114 -6.57 4.97 36.47
CA LEU A 114 -5.82 3.70 36.37
C LEU A 114 -6.07 2.85 37.63
N LYS A 115 -7.14 2.06 37.62
CA LYS A 115 -7.40 1.08 38.68
C LYS A 115 -6.51 -0.16 38.49
N ASP A 116 -6.29 -0.90 39.58
CA ASP A 116 -5.58 -2.19 39.59
C ASP A 116 -4.18 -2.11 38.96
N LEU A 117 -3.36 -1.17 39.45
CA LEU A 117 -2.02 -0.86 38.91
C LEU A 117 -1.10 -2.09 38.83
N ASP A 118 -1.26 -3.04 39.73
CA ASP A 118 -0.54 -4.32 39.80
C ASP A 118 -0.93 -5.30 38.67
N ALA A 119 -2.13 -5.16 38.11
CA ALA A 119 -2.60 -5.94 36.98
C ALA A 119 -2.26 -5.30 35.62
N ILE A 120 -1.80 -4.05 35.61
CA ILE A 120 -1.47 -3.34 34.37
C ILE A 120 -0.24 -3.97 33.72
N ARG A 121 -0.40 -4.39 32.47
CA ARG A 121 0.68 -4.98 31.69
C ARG A 121 1.74 -3.92 31.39
N VAL A 122 2.99 -4.25 31.73
CA VAL A 122 4.17 -3.50 31.30
C VAL A 122 4.54 -3.97 29.88
N LYS A 123 4.43 -3.08 28.88
CA LYS A 123 4.88 -3.36 27.51
C LYS A 123 6.40 -3.32 27.43
N HIS A 124 7.01 -2.26 27.98
CA HIS A 124 8.45 -2.03 27.97
C HIS A 124 8.94 -1.54 29.33
N ALA A 125 10.12 -2.01 29.73
CA ALA A 125 10.84 -1.53 30.90
C ALA A 125 12.33 -1.47 30.57
N PHE A 126 12.94 -0.30 30.76
CA PHE A 126 14.39 -0.17 30.62
C PHE A 126 14.94 0.95 31.50
N MET A 127 16.22 0.82 31.86
CA MET A 127 16.96 1.83 32.60
C MET A 127 17.63 2.82 31.62
N SER A 128 17.47 4.12 31.83
CA SER A 128 18.15 5.16 31.07
C SER A 128 18.52 6.33 31.96
N ASN A 129 19.82 6.66 32.01
CA ASN A 129 20.37 7.73 32.85
C ASN A 129 19.95 7.61 34.33
N GLY A 130 19.94 6.39 34.88
CA GLY A 130 19.52 6.11 36.25
C GLY A 130 18.01 6.11 36.49
N ASN A 131 17.19 6.40 35.47
CA ASN A 131 15.74 6.40 35.57
C ASN A 131 15.15 5.12 34.97
N LEU A 132 14.17 4.52 35.65
CA LEU A 132 13.33 3.46 35.09
C LEU A 132 12.26 4.08 34.19
N ARG A 133 12.27 3.73 32.91
CA ARG A 133 11.22 4.11 31.95
C ARG A 133 10.31 2.91 31.72
N LEU A 134 9.01 3.10 31.93
CA LEU A 134 7.97 2.10 31.74
C LEU A 134 6.97 2.57 30.67
N THR A 135 6.63 1.67 29.75
CA THR A 135 5.44 1.82 28.89
C THR A 135 4.38 0.87 29.42
N LEU A 136 3.26 1.41 29.88
CA LEU A 136 2.14 0.66 30.44
C LEU A 136 1.02 0.53 29.39
N GLU A 137 0.31 -0.60 29.39
CA GLU A 137 -0.88 -0.83 28.56
C GLU A 137 -2.15 -0.79 29.43
N PRO A 138 -2.69 0.39 29.73
CA PRO A 138 -3.90 0.50 30.53
C PRO A 138 -5.14 0.31 29.65
N ARG A 139 -5.77 -0.86 29.74
CA ARG A 139 -6.97 -1.19 28.94
C ARG A 139 -8.24 -0.41 29.34
N SER A 140 -8.17 0.43 30.37
CA SER A 140 -9.32 1.11 30.98
C SER A 140 -9.39 2.62 30.74
N LEU A 141 -8.41 3.24 30.06
CA LEU A 141 -8.35 4.70 29.89
C LEU A 141 -8.41 5.12 28.44
N GLY A 142 -9.59 5.57 28.05
CA GLY A 142 -9.88 5.93 26.68
C GLY A 142 -9.86 4.70 25.76
N LYS A 143 -10.31 4.93 24.53
CA LYS A 143 -10.14 3.99 23.44
C LYS A 143 -9.08 4.52 22.50
N THR A 144 -8.32 3.62 21.91
CA THR A 144 -7.36 3.96 20.86
C THR A 144 -7.88 3.50 19.51
N LEU A 145 -7.40 4.13 18.44
CA LEU A 145 -7.63 3.64 17.09
C LEU A 145 -7.07 2.22 16.94
N CYS A 146 -7.85 1.32 16.34
CA CYS A 146 -7.44 -0.05 16.04
C CYS A 146 -8.16 -0.57 14.78
N SER A 147 -7.85 -1.81 14.38
CA SER A 147 -8.40 -2.41 13.15
C SER A 147 -9.94 -2.54 13.12
N SER A 148 -10.61 -2.55 14.30
CA SER A 148 -12.07 -2.61 14.43
C SER A 148 -12.71 -1.33 14.98
N GLU A 149 -11.95 -0.43 15.62
CA GLU A 149 -12.47 0.76 16.29
C GLU A 149 -11.76 2.01 15.78
N MET A 150 -12.48 2.92 15.11
CA MET A 150 -11.89 4.12 14.51
C MET A 150 -12.91 5.26 14.37
N THR A 151 -12.45 6.48 14.11
CA THR A 151 -13.35 7.61 13.87
C THR A 151 -14.13 7.45 12.55
N THR A 152 -15.25 8.17 12.41
CA THR A 152 -16.02 8.23 11.16
C THR A 152 -15.13 8.57 9.96
N THR A 153 -14.25 9.56 10.12
CA THR A 153 -13.32 9.99 9.07
C THR A 153 -12.41 8.85 8.61
N LEU A 154 -11.82 8.10 9.53
CA LEU A 154 -10.95 6.97 9.18
C LEU A 154 -11.75 5.83 8.54
N ARG A 155 -12.93 5.52 9.09
CA ARG A 155 -13.81 4.48 8.56
C ARG A 155 -14.19 4.73 7.10
N GLU A 156 -14.59 5.95 6.76
CA GLU A 156 -14.94 6.36 5.40
C GLU A 156 -13.71 6.49 4.47
N LEU A 157 -12.53 6.76 5.04
CA LEU A 157 -11.29 6.96 4.29
C LEU A 157 -10.61 5.64 3.89
N CYS A 158 -10.62 4.62 4.76
CA CYS A 158 -9.77 3.45 4.55
C CYS A 158 -10.46 2.09 4.73
N THR A 159 -11.78 2.04 4.89
CA THR A 159 -12.52 0.77 5.04
C THR A 159 -13.69 0.68 4.06
N PRO A 160 -14.07 -0.53 3.63
CA PRO A 160 -15.24 -0.72 2.76
C PRO A 160 -16.58 -0.52 3.49
N PHE A 161 -16.57 -0.23 4.79
CA PHE A 161 -17.77 -0.16 5.64
C PHE A 161 -18.28 1.28 5.77
N ARG A 162 -18.76 1.82 4.64
CA ARG A 162 -19.34 3.17 4.57
C ARG A 162 -20.53 3.32 5.54
N ILE A 163 -20.61 4.49 6.17
CA ILE A 163 -21.78 4.93 6.95
C ILE A 163 -22.80 5.58 6.00
N ASN A 164 -22.32 6.32 5.00
CA ASN A 164 -23.18 7.05 4.04
C ASN A 164 -23.28 6.34 2.68
N GLU A 165 -23.90 5.15 2.63
CA GLU A 165 -23.98 4.31 1.42
C GLU A 165 -24.76 4.92 0.24
N LYS A 166 -25.65 5.90 0.50
CA LYS A 166 -26.56 6.48 -0.50
C LYS A 166 -25.95 7.61 -1.34
N GLU A 167 -24.82 8.15 -0.92
CA GLU A 167 -24.16 9.26 -1.59
C GLU A 167 -23.08 8.75 -2.56
N GLU A 168 -22.93 9.45 -3.68
CA GLU A 168 -21.76 9.28 -4.54
C GLU A 168 -20.49 9.42 -3.70
N TRP A 169 -19.59 8.45 -3.82
CA TRP A 169 -18.48 8.37 -2.89
C TRP A 169 -17.41 9.41 -3.23
N ALA A 170 -17.03 10.19 -2.23
CA ALA A 170 -15.78 10.94 -2.22
C ALA A 170 -15.10 10.69 -0.86
N PRO A 171 -13.77 10.52 -0.82
CA PRO A 171 -13.09 10.31 0.44
C PRO A 171 -13.18 11.56 1.32
N PRO A 172 -13.20 11.41 2.66
CA PRO A 172 -13.14 12.54 3.57
C PRO A 172 -11.95 13.45 3.27
N ASN A 173 -12.16 14.77 3.30
CA ASN A 173 -11.16 15.78 2.92
C ASN A 173 -10.65 15.68 1.47
N GLY A 174 -11.33 14.95 0.59
CA GLY A 174 -10.98 14.85 -0.82
C GLY A 174 -12.11 15.18 -1.77
N THR A 175 -11.74 15.36 -3.03
CA THR A 175 -12.64 15.61 -4.16
C THR A 175 -12.12 14.88 -5.40
N TRP A 176 -13.03 14.55 -6.32
CA TRP A 176 -12.65 14.03 -7.62
C TRP A 176 -12.13 15.16 -8.50
N THR A 177 -10.91 15.02 -9.01
CA THR A 177 -10.23 16.03 -9.82
C THR A 177 -9.82 15.43 -11.16
N ASP A 178 -10.10 16.10 -12.26
CA ASP A 178 -9.64 15.69 -13.59
C ASP A 178 -8.11 15.81 -13.70
N MET A 179 -7.44 14.66 -13.73
CA MET A 179 -5.99 14.55 -13.87
C MET A 179 -5.56 14.35 -15.33
N GLY A 180 -6.48 14.38 -16.30
CA GLY A 180 -6.19 14.12 -17.71
C GLY A 180 -5.25 15.15 -18.35
N SER A 181 -5.23 16.37 -17.83
CA SER A 181 -4.25 17.39 -18.24
C SER A 181 -2.82 17.11 -17.74
N CYS A 182 -2.69 16.33 -16.67
CA CYS A 182 -1.42 15.92 -16.07
C CYS A 182 -0.87 14.61 -16.67
N HIS A 183 -1.61 13.95 -17.57
CA HIS A 183 -1.13 12.74 -18.22
C HIS A 183 -0.03 13.07 -19.24
N ARG A 184 1.14 12.43 -19.07
CA ARG A 184 2.15 12.29 -20.12
C ARG A 184 2.22 10.85 -20.60
N GLN A 185 2.30 10.69 -21.92
CA GLN A 185 2.49 9.41 -22.58
C GLN A 185 4.01 9.09 -22.61
N ASP A 186 4.61 9.02 -21.42
CA ASP A 186 6.00 8.58 -21.25
C ASP A 186 6.01 7.04 -21.07
N ALA A 187 7.18 6.42 -21.20
CA ALA A 187 7.33 4.96 -21.12
C ALA A 187 7.00 4.45 -19.70
N THR A 188 6.12 3.45 -19.60
CA THR A 188 5.71 2.81 -18.34
C THR A 188 6.88 2.56 -17.41
N MET A 189 7.05 3.39 -16.39
CA MET A 189 8.00 3.06 -15.34
C MET A 189 7.42 1.91 -14.51
N PHE A 190 8.13 0.78 -14.46
CA PHE A 190 7.67 -0.41 -13.74
C PHE A 190 7.42 -0.13 -12.25
N SER A 191 8.12 0.85 -11.67
CA SER A 191 7.98 1.29 -10.29
C SER A 191 6.83 2.28 -10.05
N ASN A 192 6.01 2.61 -11.06
CA ASN A 192 4.96 3.61 -10.89
C ASN A 192 3.90 3.23 -9.85
N PRO A 193 3.38 2.00 -9.76
CA PRO A 193 2.40 1.67 -8.73
C PRO A 193 2.98 1.88 -7.31
N VAL A 194 2.40 2.85 -6.60
CA VAL A 194 2.63 3.13 -5.19
C VAL A 194 1.29 3.22 -4.48
N GLN A 195 1.16 2.43 -3.41
CA GLN A 195 -0.04 2.33 -2.62
C GLN A 195 -0.37 3.63 -1.86
N GLY A 196 -1.66 3.97 -1.81
CA GLY A 196 -2.17 5.09 -1.02
C GLY A 196 -2.89 4.66 0.26
N ALA A 197 -3.91 5.41 0.67
CA ALA A 197 -4.66 5.25 1.93
C ALA A 197 -5.69 4.10 1.94
N ALA A 198 -5.48 3.04 1.15
CA ALA A 198 -6.30 1.82 1.16
C ALA A 198 -5.45 0.59 1.49
N SER A 199 -6.04 -0.45 2.10
CA SER A 199 -5.37 -1.72 2.45
C SER A 199 -5.27 -2.69 1.25
N ASN A 200 -4.87 -2.19 0.09
CA ASN A 200 -4.92 -2.91 -1.18
C ASN A 200 -3.55 -3.26 -1.76
N SER A 201 -2.54 -3.45 -0.91
CA SER A 201 -1.20 -3.86 -1.30
C SER A 201 -1.17 -5.05 -2.26
N TRP A 202 -2.15 -5.95 -2.15
CA TRP A 202 -2.31 -7.12 -3.01
C TRP A 202 -2.48 -6.73 -4.49
N LEU A 203 -3.28 -5.70 -4.77
CA LEU A 203 -3.51 -5.18 -6.12
C LEU A 203 -2.30 -4.37 -6.61
N ILE A 204 -1.71 -3.54 -5.73
CA ILE A 204 -0.55 -2.70 -6.08
C ILE A 204 0.67 -3.56 -6.42
N ALA A 205 0.96 -4.58 -5.62
CA ALA A 205 2.03 -5.54 -5.90
C ALA A 205 1.78 -6.30 -7.19
N ALA A 206 0.53 -6.70 -7.47
CA ALA A 206 0.17 -7.36 -8.72
C ALA A 206 0.35 -6.45 -9.95
N LEU A 207 -0.12 -5.19 -9.89
CA LEU A 207 0.05 -4.21 -10.96
C LEU A 207 1.53 -3.97 -11.28
N MET A 208 2.36 -3.82 -10.24
CA MET A 208 3.80 -3.68 -10.39
C MET A 208 4.40 -4.94 -11.01
N SER A 209 4.04 -6.13 -10.52
CA SER A 209 4.56 -7.40 -11.07
C SER A 209 4.18 -7.61 -12.54
N VAL A 210 2.98 -7.19 -12.94
CA VAL A 210 2.54 -7.23 -14.35
C VAL A 210 3.34 -6.23 -15.18
N ALA A 211 3.40 -4.97 -14.76
CA ALA A 211 4.20 -3.95 -15.46
C ALA A 211 5.67 -4.36 -15.59
N TRP A 212 6.23 -4.93 -14.52
CA TRP A 212 7.62 -5.36 -14.45
C TRP A 212 7.93 -6.53 -15.37
N SER A 213 7.04 -7.50 -15.54
CA SER A 213 7.33 -8.74 -16.27
C SER A 213 6.78 -8.75 -17.70
N ASP A 214 5.63 -8.11 -17.91
CA ASP A 214 4.86 -8.09 -19.16
C ASP A 214 4.25 -6.69 -19.40
N PRO A 215 5.08 -5.67 -19.69
CA PRO A 215 4.62 -4.29 -19.82
C PRO A 215 3.61 -4.07 -20.94
N SER A 216 3.57 -4.94 -21.96
CA SER A 216 2.55 -4.92 -23.01
C SER A 216 1.12 -5.09 -22.52
N MET A 217 0.93 -5.62 -21.32
CA MET A 217 -0.40 -5.75 -20.70
C MET A 217 -0.90 -4.44 -20.08
N ILE A 218 -0.02 -3.46 -19.86
CA ILE A 218 -0.40 -2.16 -19.31
C ILE A 218 -0.93 -1.27 -20.45
N ARG A 219 -2.15 -0.79 -20.27
CA ARG A 219 -2.84 0.15 -21.16
C ARG A 219 -2.65 1.57 -20.65
N HIS A 220 -2.58 2.51 -21.57
CA HIS A 220 -2.47 3.93 -21.25
C HIS A 220 -3.73 4.68 -21.69
N CYS A 221 -3.93 5.86 -21.11
CA CYS A 221 -5.06 6.70 -21.44
C CYS A 221 -5.05 7.06 -22.94
N THR A 222 -6.23 7.01 -23.55
CA THR A 222 -6.44 7.61 -24.86
C THR A 222 -6.97 9.02 -24.68
N ARG A 223 -6.37 9.98 -25.38
CA ARG A 223 -6.87 11.36 -25.43
C ARG A 223 -7.48 11.62 -26.79
N ARG A 224 -8.74 12.03 -26.82
CA ARG A 224 -9.39 12.42 -28.07
C ARG A 224 -8.83 13.79 -28.49
N SER A 225 -8.07 13.83 -29.58
CA SER A 225 -7.62 15.11 -30.16
C SER A 225 -8.81 15.76 -30.85
N SER A 226 -9.18 16.96 -30.43
CA SER A 226 -10.14 17.81 -31.11
C SER A 226 -9.54 18.33 -32.43
N HIS A 227 -9.37 17.43 -33.40
CA HIS A 227 -8.96 17.79 -34.77
C HIS A 227 -10.07 17.57 -35.82
N ASP A 228 -11.23 17.05 -35.41
CA ASP A 228 -12.37 16.78 -36.31
C ASP A 228 -13.51 17.81 -36.24
N ASP A 229 -13.47 18.78 -35.31
CA ASP A 229 -14.51 19.81 -35.20
C ASP A 229 -14.03 21.12 -35.85
N LEU A 230 -14.05 21.17 -37.18
CA LEU A 230 -14.17 22.41 -37.94
C LEU A 230 -15.64 22.86 -37.88
N ASP A 231 -16.15 23.19 -36.71
CA ASP A 231 -17.41 23.92 -36.61
C ASP A 231 -17.37 24.96 -35.50
N HIS A 232 -17.73 26.18 -35.89
CA HIS A 232 -17.78 27.37 -35.07
C HIS A 232 -18.82 27.20 -33.96
N ASP A 233 -18.37 27.00 -32.72
CA ASP A 233 -19.08 27.60 -31.60
C ASP A 233 -18.16 27.89 -30.40
N GLN A 234 -18.03 29.18 -30.07
CA GLN A 234 -17.28 29.68 -28.92
C GLN A 234 -18.20 29.68 -27.69
N SER A 235 -18.62 28.52 -27.19
CA SER A 235 -19.19 28.43 -25.84
C SER A 235 -19.28 26.99 -25.31
N SER A 236 -18.21 26.49 -24.71
CA SER A 236 -18.26 25.58 -23.55
C SER A 236 -16.86 25.08 -23.22
N HIS A 237 -16.51 25.09 -21.93
CA HIS A 237 -15.37 24.37 -21.39
C HIS A 237 -15.58 22.85 -21.57
N LYS A 238 -15.40 22.31 -22.79
CA LYS A 238 -15.36 20.86 -23.01
C LYS A 238 -14.06 20.33 -22.40
N THR A 239 -14.22 19.60 -21.30
CA THR A 239 -13.22 18.72 -20.69
C THR A 239 -12.51 17.92 -21.78
N LYS A 240 -11.18 17.87 -21.72
CA LYS A 240 -10.40 17.01 -22.62
C LYS A 240 -10.70 15.56 -22.24
N ASP A 241 -11.48 14.86 -23.04
CA ASP A 241 -11.83 13.46 -22.82
C ASP A 241 -10.58 12.58 -22.75
N CYS A 242 -10.12 12.35 -21.53
CA CYS A 242 -9.08 11.40 -21.15
C CYS A 242 -9.78 10.20 -20.50
N SER A 243 -9.57 9.02 -21.08
CA SER A 243 -10.15 7.78 -20.55
C SER A 243 -9.18 6.61 -20.69
N LEU A 244 -9.35 5.61 -19.83
CA LEU A 244 -8.63 4.33 -19.85
C LEU A 244 -9.64 3.19 -19.92
N SER A 245 -9.44 2.27 -20.87
CA SER A 245 -10.19 1.01 -20.96
C SER A 245 -9.28 -0.17 -20.63
N VAL A 246 -9.65 -0.95 -19.60
CA VAL A 246 -8.91 -2.13 -19.14
C VAL A 246 -9.80 -3.36 -19.23
N LYS A 247 -9.29 -4.47 -19.78
CA LYS A 247 -9.97 -5.75 -19.74
C LYS A 247 -9.57 -6.50 -18.48
N LEU A 248 -10.55 -6.88 -17.67
CA LEU A 248 -10.39 -7.65 -16.44
C LEU A 248 -11.09 -9.00 -16.60
N TYR A 249 -10.49 -10.03 -16.01
CA TYR A 249 -10.87 -11.42 -16.23
C TYR A 249 -11.32 -12.05 -14.90
N SER A 250 -12.50 -12.65 -14.89
CA SER A 250 -12.99 -13.38 -13.71
C SER A 250 -12.07 -14.56 -13.39
N LYS A 251 -11.62 -14.65 -12.14
CA LYS A 251 -10.80 -15.75 -11.61
C LYS A 251 -11.33 -16.30 -10.28
N GLY A 252 -12.54 -15.91 -9.88
CA GLY A 252 -13.18 -16.26 -8.62
C GLY A 252 -12.55 -15.58 -7.40
N GLY A 253 -13.06 -15.91 -6.21
CA GLY A 253 -12.65 -15.30 -4.94
C GLY A 253 -13.45 -14.04 -4.58
N ASP A 254 -13.05 -13.39 -3.49
CA ASP A 254 -13.86 -12.34 -2.85
C ASP A 254 -13.81 -10.98 -3.58
N LYS A 255 -12.80 -10.78 -4.44
CA LYS A 255 -12.58 -9.54 -5.21
C LYS A 255 -12.66 -9.84 -6.71
N ASP A 256 -13.82 -10.30 -7.15
CA ASP A 256 -14.05 -10.76 -8.52
C ASP A 256 -15.39 -10.28 -9.06
N ALA A 257 -15.47 -10.17 -10.37
CA ALA A 257 -16.69 -9.92 -11.11
C ALA A 257 -16.61 -10.62 -12.47
N SER A 258 -17.72 -10.69 -13.21
CA SER A 258 -17.71 -11.25 -14.57
C SER A 258 -16.67 -10.53 -15.44
N SER A 259 -15.96 -11.28 -16.27
CA SER A 259 -14.94 -10.74 -17.19
C SER A 259 -15.54 -9.62 -18.05
N ALA A 260 -14.91 -8.45 -18.04
CA ALA A 260 -15.42 -7.27 -18.71
C ALA A 260 -14.30 -6.30 -19.12
N THR A 261 -14.57 -5.48 -20.13
CA THR A 261 -13.78 -4.27 -20.38
C THR A 261 -14.40 -3.13 -19.59
N VAL A 262 -13.63 -2.52 -18.70
CA VAL A 262 -14.04 -1.40 -17.86
C VAL A 262 -13.37 -0.14 -18.35
N THR A 263 -14.19 0.88 -18.62
CA THR A 263 -13.72 2.22 -19.00
C THR A 263 -13.91 3.18 -17.84
N VAL A 264 -12.89 3.98 -17.57
CA VAL A 264 -12.90 5.03 -16.55
C VAL A 264 -12.38 6.34 -17.15
N ASN A 265 -12.98 7.46 -16.73
CA ASN A 265 -12.42 8.78 -16.99
C ASN A 265 -11.15 9.06 -16.14
N CYS A 266 -10.46 10.17 -16.41
CA CYS A 266 -9.25 10.57 -15.70
C CYS A 266 -9.50 11.38 -14.41
N GLU A 267 -10.73 11.41 -13.89
CA GLU A 267 -11.01 11.97 -12.56
C GLU A 267 -10.51 11.03 -11.47
N LEU A 268 -9.72 11.55 -10.55
CA LEU A 268 -9.16 10.80 -9.43
C LEU A 268 -9.34 11.56 -8.11
N PRO A 269 -9.51 10.86 -6.98
CA PRO A 269 -9.63 11.50 -5.68
C PRO A 269 -8.31 12.17 -5.26
N THR A 270 -8.37 13.49 -5.07
CA THR A 270 -7.28 14.28 -4.52
C THR A 270 -7.68 14.88 -3.18
N ASN A 271 -6.70 15.09 -2.31
CA ASN A 271 -6.90 15.76 -1.04
C ASN A 271 -7.11 17.27 -1.27
N ASN A 272 -8.13 17.85 -0.64
CA ASN A 272 -8.54 19.23 -0.87
C ASN A 272 -7.48 20.27 -0.44
N SER A 273 -6.62 19.92 0.51
CA SER A 273 -5.59 20.84 1.03
C SER A 273 -4.25 20.73 0.30
N SER A 274 -3.84 19.50 -0.06
CA SER A 274 -2.54 19.26 -0.69
C SER A 274 -2.59 19.04 -2.21
N SER A 275 -3.79 18.82 -2.76
CA SER A 275 -4.01 18.41 -4.16
C SER A 275 -3.28 17.11 -4.55
N GLN A 276 -2.90 16.28 -3.58
CA GLN A 276 -2.26 15.00 -3.82
C GLN A 276 -3.29 13.88 -4.00
N LEU A 277 -2.97 12.91 -4.86
CA LEU A 277 -3.72 11.65 -4.94
C LEU A 277 -3.73 10.95 -3.58
N MET A 278 -4.92 10.54 -3.14
CA MET A 278 -5.12 9.92 -1.83
C MET A 278 -4.90 8.40 -1.84
N TYR A 279 -5.12 7.76 -2.99
CA TYR A 279 -5.00 6.31 -3.17
C TYR A 279 -3.80 5.97 -4.06
N CYS A 280 -3.89 4.98 -4.94
CA CYS A 280 -2.78 4.59 -5.80
C CYS A 280 -2.23 5.81 -6.57
N ARG A 281 -0.91 5.93 -6.60
CA ARG A 281 -0.19 7.08 -7.15
C ARG A 281 1.11 6.65 -7.83
N PRO A 282 1.66 7.43 -8.77
CA PRO A 282 2.99 7.20 -9.32
C PRO A 282 4.10 7.42 -8.27
N SER A 283 5.22 6.69 -8.38
CA SER A 283 6.40 6.87 -7.51
C SER A 283 7.09 8.22 -7.68
N SER A 284 7.06 8.80 -8.87
CA SER A 284 7.75 10.05 -9.23
C SER A 284 6.86 11.30 -9.16
N MET A 285 5.84 11.34 -8.30
CA MET A 285 4.92 12.48 -8.17
C MET A 285 5.54 13.77 -7.59
N SER A 286 6.87 13.82 -7.42
CA SER A 286 7.65 15.00 -7.02
C SER A 286 7.61 16.16 -8.03
N TYR A 287 6.89 16.07 -9.15
CA TYR A 287 6.85 17.13 -10.17
C TYR A 287 5.65 18.09 -10.08
N MET A 288 4.74 17.93 -9.12
CA MET A 288 3.70 18.94 -8.82
C MET A 288 4.18 20.07 -7.88
N HIS A 289 5.51 20.22 -7.69
CA HIS A 289 6.12 21.17 -6.77
C HIS A 289 6.02 22.66 -7.15
N HIS A 290 5.21 23.05 -8.14
CA HIS A 290 5.01 24.46 -8.49
C HIS A 290 3.55 24.89 -8.27
N HIS A 291 3.27 25.33 -7.04
CA HIS A 291 2.16 26.22 -6.62
C HIS A 291 0.75 25.97 -7.21
N PRO A 292 -0.20 25.39 -6.43
CA PRO A 292 -1.63 25.42 -6.77
C PRO A 292 -2.22 26.84 -6.70
N ALA A 293 -1.63 27.71 -5.87
CA ALA A 293 -2.17 29.04 -5.59
C ALA A 293 -1.98 30.07 -6.74
N LYS A 294 -1.07 29.81 -7.69
CA LYS A 294 -0.90 30.70 -8.85
C LYS A 294 -1.75 30.28 -10.04
N SER A 295 -1.94 28.99 -10.30
CA SER A 295 -2.73 28.52 -11.45
C SER A 295 -4.21 28.90 -11.36
N LEU A 296 -4.83 28.87 -10.18
CA LEU A 296 -6.24 29.24 -10.02
C LEU A 296 -6.46 30.76 -10.19
N ARG A 297 -5.49 31.59 -9.81
CA ARG A 297 -5.59 33.05 -9.94
C ARG A 297 -5.33 33.53 -11.37
N THR A 298 -4.44 32.86 -12.12
CA THR A 298 -4.21 33.17 -13.55
C THR A 298 -5.39 32.76 -14.44
N TRP A 299 -6.13 31.71 -14.07
CA TRP A 299 -7.30 31.25 -14.81
C TRP A 299 -8.52 32.19 -14.63
N LEU A 300 -8.69 32.76 -13.43
CA LEU A 300 -9.74 33.75 -13.15
C LEU A 300 -9.46 35.15 -13.73
N SER A 301 -8.25 35.42 -14.25
CA SER A 301 -7.84 36.75 -14.75
C SER A 301 -7.58 36.83 -16.26
N GLY A 302 -8.02 35.85 -17.06
CA GLY A 302 -8.10 35.98 -18.53
C GLY A 302 -6.77 36.25 -19.27
N GLY A 303 -5.62 35.86 -18.71
CA GLY A 303 -4.31 36.13 -19.30
C GLY A 303 -3.79 34.97 -20.15
N SER A 304 -3.72 35.14 -21.47
CA SER A 304 -2.97 34.28 -22.39
C SER A 304 -1.48 34.34 -22.07
N GLY A 305 -0.96 33.31 -21.39
CA GLY A 305 0.46 33.14 -21.11
C GLY A 305 0.87 31.68 -21.31
N ILE A 306 1.50 31.38 -22.44
CA ILE A 306 2.14 30.09 -22.72
C ILE A 306 3.38 30.01 -21.82
N GLY A 307 3.20 29.43 -20.63
CA GLY A 307 4.27 29.10 -19.69
C GLY A 307 4.50 27.59 -19.68
N SER A 308 5.60 27.16 -20.29
CA SER A 308 6.14 25.80 -20.18
C SER A 308 6.50 25.52 -18.72
N GLY A 309 5.69 24.73 -18.00
CA GLY A 309 5.90 24.49 -16.57
C GLY A 309 4.86 23.64 -15.84
N SER A 310 4.10 22.78 -16.54
CA SER A 310 3.17 21.84 -15.88
C SER A 310 3.73 20.42 -15.97
N GLY A 311 4.41 19.99 -14.90
CA GLY A 311 5.01 18.67 -14.76
C GLY A 311 3.96 17.58 -14.55
N GLY A 312 3.41 17.04 -15.64
CA GLY A 312 2.56 15.85 -15.61
C GLY A 312 3.32 14.58 -15.22
N GLY A 313 2.68 13.66 -14.49
CA GLY A 313 3.18 12.33 -14.13
C GLY A 313 2.24 11.22 -14.63
N GLU A 314 2.71 9.98 -14.68
CA GLU A 314 1.91 8.84 -15.16
C GLU A 314 0.82 8.43 -14.16
N ILE A 315 -0.44 8.71 -14.49
CA ILE A 315 -1.61 8.38 -13.65
C ILE A 315 -2.19 6.98 -13.89
N TRP A 316 -1.59 6.18 -14.78
CA TRP A 316 -2.12 4.86 -15.12
C TRP A 316 -2.33 3.94 -13.90
N PRO A 317 -1.46 3.92 -12.85
CA PRO A 317 -1.68 3.02 -11.73
C PRO A 317 -2.97 3.36 -10.96
N ALA A 318 -3.25 4.66 -10.80
CA ALA A 318 -4.44 5.17 -10.14
C ALA A 318 -5.72 4.84 -10.95
N LEU A 319 -5.63 4.93 -12.28
CA LEU A 319 -6.75 4.58 -13.16
C LEU A 319 -6.99 3.07 -13.21
N TYR A 320 -5.96 2.25 -13.10
CA TYR A 320 -6.11 0.80 -12.96
C TYR A 320 -6.79 0.43 -11.64
N GLU A 321 -6.39 1.05 -10.52
CA GLU A 321 -7.09 0.89 -9.23
C GLU A 321 -8.56 1.30 -9.33
N LYS A 322 -8.84 2.46 -9.96
CA LYS A 322 -10.20 2.94 -10.22
C LYS A 322 -11.02 1.97 -11.07
N ALA A 323 -10.46 1.48 -12.17
CA ALA A 323 -11.12 0.51 -13.05
C ALA A 323 -11.40 -0.81 -12.32
N PHE A 324 -10.45 -1.26 -11.50
CA PHE A 324 -10.61 -2.47 -10.69
C PHE A 324 -11.71 -2.30 -9.63
N ALA A 325 -11.74 -1.17 -8.93
CA ALA A 325 -12.81 -0.84 -7.98
C ALA A 325 -14.18 -0.84 -8.68
N LYS A 326 -14.31 -0.12 -9.80
CA LYS A 326 -15.54 -0.08 -10.61
C LYS A 326 -16.01 -1.47 -11.05
N TRP A 327 -15.07 -2.36 -11.38
CA TRP A 327 -15.33 -3.73 -11.78
C TRP A 327 -15.91 -4.58 -10.66
N ILE A 328 -15.24 -4.63 -9.49
CA ILE A 328 -15.64 -5.49 -8.38
C ILE A 328 -16.90 -5.00 -7.65
N THR A 329 -17.22 -3.71 -7.72
CA THR A 329 -18.43 -3.14 -7.11
C THR A 329 -19.63 -3.16 -8.06
N HIS A 330 -19.47 -3.64 -9.29
CA HIS A 330 -20.48 -3.59 -10.34
C HIS A 330 -21.04 -2.17 -10.59
N SER A 331 -20.25 -1.13 -10.32
CA SER A 331 -20.67 0.27 -10.44
C SER A 331 -20.54 0.78 -11.88
N SER A 332 -21.16 0.09 -12.84
CA SER A 332 -21.01 0.40 -14.27
C SER A 332 -21.45 1.82 -14.65
N SER A 333 -22.37 2.43 -13.90
CA SER A 333 -22.89 3.77 -14.13
C SER A 333 -22.17 4.90 -13.37
N SER A 334 -21.36 4.59 -12.35
CA SER A 334 -20.67 5.61 -11.57
C SER A 334 -19.25 5.82 -12.10
N GLU A 335 -18.87 7.08 -12.28
CA GLU A 335 -17.49 7.46 -12.56
C GLU A 335 -16.66 7.64 -11.29
N HIS A 336 -17.29 7.60 -10.12
CA HIS A 336 -16.68 7.79 -8.80
C HIS A 336 -16.86 6.54 -7.92
N PRO A 337 -16.30 5.38 -8.33
CA PRO A 337 -16.40 4.16 -7.55
C PRO A 337 -15.70 4.31 -6.21
N ASP A 338 -16.22 3.65 -5.17
CA ASP A 338 -15.59 3.60 -3.85
C ASP A 338 -14.29 2.77 -3.90
N LEU A 339 -13.14 3.46 -3.82
CA LEU A 339 -11.84 2.81 -3.91
C LEU A 339 -11.49 2.00 -2.66
N THR A 340 -12.13 2.26 -1.52
CA THR A 340 -11.93 1.47 -0.29
C THR A 340 -12.41 0.02 -0.44
N GLN A 341 -13.26 -0.25 -1.43
CA GLN A 341 -13.73 -1.61 -1.75
C GLN A 341 -12.60 -2.52 -2.26
N THR A 342 -11.45 -1.96 -2.63
CA THR A 342 -10.23 -2.73 -2.97
C THR A 342 -9.47 -3.24 -1.74
N ALA A 343 -9.92 -2.94 -0.52
CA ALA A 343 -9.34 -3.40 0.74
C ALA A 343 -9.27 -4.93 0.82
N HIS A 344 -8.05 -5.43 1.09
CA HIS A 344 -7.66 -6.84 1.30
C HIS A 344 -8.02 -7.81 0.16
N GLY A 345 -7.06 -8.62 -0.26
CA GLY A 345 -7.32 -9.58 -1.33
C GLY A 345 -6.16 -10.51 -1.65
N ASP A 346 -6.32 -11.24 -2.75
CA ASP A 346 -5.41 -12.28 -3.18
C ASP A 346 -4.47 -11.73 -4.28
N PRO A 347 -3.19 -11.50 -3.96
CA PRO A 347 -2.27 -10.87 -4.92
C PRO A 347 -1.96 -11.77 -6.12
N VAL A 348 -2.13 -13.09 -6.01
CA VAL A 348 -1.87 -14.03 -7.10
C VAL A 348 -3.04 -14.02 -8.09
N LYS A 349 -4.28 -14.02 -7.57
CA LYS A 349 -5.48 -13.84 -8.39
C LYS A 349 -5.49 -12.48 -9.08
N ALA A 350 -5.11 -11.39 -8.41
CA ALA A 350 -5.02 -10.07 -9.04
C ALA A 350 -4.19 -10.10 -10.33
N MET A 351 -3.01 -10.74 -10.30
CA MET A 351 -2.19 -10.87 -11.51
C MET A 351 -2.93 -11.65 -12.61
N ALA A 352 -3.59 -12.75 -12.27
CA ALA A 352 -4.40 -13.52 -13.22
C ALA A 352 -5.61 -12.74 -13.76
N GLN A 353 -6.26 -11.92 -12.94
CA GLN A 353 -7.38 -11.06 -13.33
C GLN A 353 -6.94 -9.91 -14.25
N LEU A 354 -5.69 -9.46 -14.13
CA LEU A 354 -5.08 -8.44 -15.00
C LEU A 354 -4.55 -9.02 -16.32
N THR A 355 -4.14 -10.29 -16.35
CA THR A 355 -3.44 -10.86 -17.52
C THR A 355 -4.10 -12.05 -18.20
N ASP A 356 -5.23 -12.53 -17.69
CA ASP A 356 -5.88 -13.79 -18.08
C ASP A 356 -5.04 -15.08 -17.90
N LYS A 357 -3.91 -14.98 -17.21
CA LYS A 357 -3.01 -16.12 -16.97
C LYS A 357 -3.55 -17.03 -15.86
N THR A 358 -2.92 -18.18 -15.65
CA THR A 358 -3.30 -19.11 -14.57
C THR A 358 -2.56 -18.75 -13.29
N ALA A 359 -3.30 -18.55 -12.19
CA ALA A 359 -2.73 -18.33 -10.87
C ALA A 359 -2.13 -19.64 -10.31
N GLN A 360 -0.87 -19.60 -9.89
CA GLN A 360 -0.15 -20.71 -9.25
C GLN A 360 0.40 -20.27 -7.91
N TYR A 361 0.19 -21.10 -6.87
CA TYR A 361 0.52 -20.79 -5.48
C TYR A 361 1.63 -21.70 -4.96
N PHE A 362 2.50 -21.12 -4.14
CA PHE A 362 3.63 -21.81 -3.52
C PHE A 362 3.79 -21.34 -2.06
N PHE A 363 3.20 -22.07 -1.12
CA PHE A 363 3.32 -21.83 0.32
C PHE A 363 4.73 -22.20 0.82
N THR A 364 5.28 -21.35 1.69
CA THR A 364 6.64 -21.53 2.21
C THR A 364 6.72 -22.64 3.26
N SER A 365 5.61 -23.00 3.91
CA SER A 365 5.52 -24.07 4.90
C SER A 365 5.93 -25.43 4.32
N SER A 366 5.61 -25.67 3.05
CA SER A 366 5.86 -26.94 2.36
C SER A 366 7.23 -27.03 1.70
N ARG A 367 8.06 -25.98 1.79
CA ARG A 367 9.27 -25.82 0.97
C ARG A 367 10.46 -25.36 1.80
N ARG A 368 11.66 -25.67 1.31
CA ARG A 368 12.90 -25.06 1.82
C ARG A 368 13.15 -23.76 1.06
N GLY A 369 13.94 -22.86 1.64
CA GLY A 369 14.33 -21.62 0.98
C GLY A 369 14.90 -21.86 -0.42
N GLN A 370 15.77 -22.86 -0.57
CA GLN A 370 16.39 -23.19 -1.85
C GLN A 370 15.39 -23.63 -2.93
N ASP A 371 14.31 -24.32 -2.53
CA ASP A 371 13.27 -24.74 -3.47
C ASP A 371 12.48 -23.50 -3.97
N LEU A 372 12.18 -22.56 -3.07
CA LEU A 372 11.57 -21.26 -3.39
C LEU A 372 12.44 -20.39 -4.29
N LEU A 373 13.75 -20.34 -4.05
CA LEU A 373 14.68 -19.65 -4.95
C LEU A 373 14.72 -20.35 -6.33
N GLY A 374 14.73 -21.68 -6.35
CA GLY A 374 14.64 -22.48 -7.57
C GLY A 374 13.42 -22.09 -8.41
N LEU A 375 12.25 -21.99 -7.78
CA LEU A 375 11.02 -21.50 -8.42
C LEU A 375 11.21 -20.11 -9.04
N VAL A 376 11.71 -19.12 -8.27
CA VAL A 376 11.96 -17.77 -8.80
C VAL A 376 12.87 -17.83 -10.02
N ARG A 377 13.96 -18.61 -9.96
CA ARG A 377 14.93 -18.75 -11.06
C ARG A 377 14.29 -19.35 -12.32
N THR A 378 13.39 -20.33 -12.19
CA THR A 378 12.68 -20.91 -13.34
C THR A 378 11.72 -19.92 -14.03
N HIS A 379 11.38 -18.82 -13.34
CA HIS A 379 10.54 -17.75 -13.87
C HIS A 379 11.34 -16.48 -14.18
N CYS A 380 12.66 -16.57 -14.26
CA CYS A 380 13.54 -15.45 -14.56
C CYS A 380 14.37 -15.65 -15.84
N VAL A 381 14.65 -14.54 -16.52
CA VAL A 381 15.69 -14.41 -17.56
C VAL A 381 16.55 -13.21 -17.18
N ASN A 382 17.88 -13.35 -17.27
CA ASN A 382 18.84 -12.29 -16.88
C ASN A 382 18.55 -11.69 -15.49
N LEU A 383 18.36 -12.56 -14.50
CA LEU A 383 18.09 -12.20 -13.09
C LEU A 383 16.73 -11.51 -12.82
N ARG A 384 15.90 -11.29 -13.85
CA ARG A 384 14.60 -10.61 -13.78
C ARG A 384 13.46 -11.59 -14.03
N THR A 385 12.37 -11.47 -13.28
CA THR A 385 11.13 -12.24 -13.52
C THR A 385 10.50 -11.89 -14.87
N ILE A 386 10.07 -12.92 -15.60
CA ILE A 386 9.37 -12.81 -16.91
C ILE A 386 7.89 -13.22 -16.83
N TYR A 387 7.46 -13.73 -15.68
CA TYR A 387 6.06 -13.91 -15.34
C TYR A 387 5.72 -13.07 -14.11
N PRO A 388 4.52 -12.45 -14.05
CA PRO A 388 4.10 -11.71 -12.88
C PRO A 388 4.21 -12.60 -11.65
N THR A 389 5.00 -12.16 -10.67
CA THR A 389 5.28 -12.92 -9.45
C THR A 389 5.14 -12.01 -8.24
N VAL A 390 4.47 -12.50 -7.20
CA VAL A 390 4.26 -11.80 -5.92
C VAL A 390 4.63 -12.73 -4.77
N ALA A 391 4.95 -12.15 -3.62
CA ALA A 391 5.10 -12.84 -2.35
C ALA A 391 4.30 -12.12 -1.28
N TRP A 392 3.85 -12.82 -0.24
CA TRP A 392 3.17 -12.19 0.88
C TRP A 392 3.70 -12.66 2.23
N THR A 393 3.74 -11.73 3.18
CA THR A 393 4.24 -11.98 4.54
C THR A 393 3.24 -12.78 5.37
N HIS A 394 3.73 -13.45 6.40
CA HIS A 394 2.88 -13.90 7.50
C HIS A 394 2.13 -12.70 8.11
N PRO A 395 0.93 -12.89 8.67
CA PRO A 395 0.19 -11.75 9.23
C PRO A 395 0.80 -11.21 10.53
N SER A 396 1.51 -12.06 11.27
CA SER A 396 2.22 -11.69 12.50
C SER A 396 3.49 -12.53 12.69
N SER A 397 4.49 -11.95 13.38
CA SER A 397 5.74 -12.63 13.75
C SER A 397 6.51 -11.76 14.75
N ASP A 398 7.12 -12.38 15.77
CA ASP A 398 8.05 -11.65 16.67
C ASP A 398 9.23 -11.01 15.90
N LYS A 399 9.51 -11.49 14.68
CA LYS A 399 10.55 -10.96 13.80
C LYS A 399 10.15 -9.67 13.07
N PHE A 400 8.87 -9.29 13.09
CA PHE A 400 8.42 -8.02 12.51
C PHE A 400 8.71 -6.82 13.39
N ARG A 401 8.87 -7.05 14.71
CA ARG A 401 9.18 -5.98 15.64
C ARG A 401 10.55 -5.38 15.35
N GLY A 402 10.61 -4.06 15.26
CA GLY A 402 11.79 -3.35 14.81
C GLY A 402 12.16 -3.66 13.38
N SER A 403 11.23 -4.22 12.58
CA SER A 403 11.36 -4.59 11.18
C SER A 403 10.67 -3.68 10.19
N THR A 404 11.33 -3.38 9.06
CA THR A 404 10.73 -2.66 7.94
C THR A 404 9.84 -3.55 7.07
N LEU A 405 9.72 -4.84 7.41
CA LEU A 405 8.75 -5.74 6.78
C LEU A 405 7.42 -5.61 7.51
N VAL A 406 6.35 -5.59 6.72
CA VAL A 406 5.01 -5.40 7.23
C VAL A 406 4.30 -6.73 7.23
N GLY A 407 3.66 -7.10 8.34
CA GLY A 407 2.82 -8.29 8.40
C GLY A 407 1.62 -8.16 7.46
N ASN A 408 1.13 -9.30 6.94
CA ASN A 408 -0.03 -9.38 6.03
C ASN A 408 0.07 -8.44 4.81
N MET A 409 1.26 -8.33 4.22
CA MET A 409 1.57 -7.41 3.13
C MET A 409 1.98 -8.19 1.88
N ALA A 410 1.57 -7.72 0.71
CA ALA A 410 2.00 -8.26 -0.58
C ALA A 410 3.19 -7.47 -1.14
N TYR A 411 4.17 -8.18 -1.70
CA TYR A 411 5.38 -7.64 -2.31
C TYR A 411 5.50 -8.18 -3.74
N SER A 412 6.01 -7.35 -4.65
CA SER A 412 6.34 -7.81 -6.00
C SER A 412 7.68 -8.53 -5.99
N VAL A 413 7.79 -9.70 -6.61
CA VAL A 413 9.05 -10.43 -6.78
C VAL A 413 9.66 -10.02 -8.12
N LEU A 414 10.79 -9.32 -8.06
CA LEU A 414 11.42 -8.75 -9.24
C LEU A 414 12.43 -9.71 -9.88
N GLY A 415 12.99 -10.62 -9.08
CA GLY A 415 14.08 -11.45 -9.54
C GLY A 415 14.86 -12.10 -8.42
N TRP A 416 16.11 -12.45 -8.72
CA TRP A 416 17.03 -13.04 -7.76
C TRP A 416 18.45 -12.49 -7.97
N ALA A 417 19.26 -12.56 -6.93
CA ALA A 417 20.68 -12.21 -7.00
C ALA A 417 21.54 -13.23 -6.26
N ALA A 418 22.79 -13.39 -6.71
CA ALA A 418 23.81 -14.18 -6.04
C ALA A 418 25.17 -13.48 -6.19
N PRO A 419 25.37 -12.33 -5.51
CA PRO A 419 26.61 -11.54 -5.63
C PRO A 419 27.83 -12.30 -5.09
N GLN A 420 27.62 -13.34 -4.27
CA GLN A 420 28.64 -14.24 -3.75
C GLN A 420 28.13 -15.68 -3.86
N GLU A 421 29.01 -16.66 -4.10
CA GLU A 421 28.61 -18.07 -4.34
C GLU A 421 27.74 -18.68 -3.23
N ARG A 422 27.93 -18.25 -1.97
CA ARG A 422 27.22 -18.80 -0.80
C ARG A 422 26.01 -17.99 -0.36
N LYS A 423 25.77 -16.79 -0.91
CA LYS A 423 24.65 -15.93 -0.52
C LYS A 423 23.75 -15.67 -1.70
N GLN A 424 22.52 -16.13 -1.58
CA GLN A 424 21.50 -16.03 -2.61
C GLN A 424 20.30 -15.29 -2.06
N TYR A 425 19.69 -14.49 -2.92
CA TYR A 425 18.67 -13.54 -2.54
C TYR A 425 17.49 -13.57 -3.49
N ILE A 426 16.30 -13.37 -2.94
CA ILE A 426 15.09 -13.03 -3.68
C ILE A 426 14.97 -11.49 -3.64
N ILE A 427 14.78 -10.88 -4.81
CA ILE A 427 14.63 -9.42 -4.93
C ILE A 427 13.14 -9.07 -4.91
N LEU A 428 12.78 -8.15 -4.03
CA LEU A 428 11.41 -7.76 -3.74
C LEU A 428 11.24 -6.25 -3.86
N ARG A 429 10.01 -5.82 -4.15
CA ARG A 429 9.61 -4.42 -4.03
C ARG A 429 8.46 -4.23 -3.06
N HIS A 430 8.61 -3.28 -2.16
CA HIS A 430 7.56 -2.83 -1.24
C HIS A 430 6.47 -2.05 -2.02
N PRO A 431 5.18 -2.37 -1.85
CA PRO A 431 4.09 -1.69 -2.55
C PRO A 431 3.94 -0.20 -2.18
N TRP A 432 4.60 0.27 -1.12
CA TRP A 432 4.59 1.66 -0.68
C TRP A 432 5.60 2.52 -1.47
N GLY A 433 6.38 1.91 -2.36
CA GLY A 433 7.38 2.62 -3.15
C GLY A 433 8.56 3.16 -2.35
N ALA A 434 8.67 2.79 -1.08
CA ALA A 434 9.79 3.06 -0.20
C ALA A 434 9.89 1.94 0.84
N THR A 435 11.09 1.70 1.36
CA THR A 435 11.28 0.95 2.61
C THR A 435 11.55 1.91 3.77
N GLU A 436 11.24 1.53 5.01
CA GLU A 436 11.61 2.36 6.18
C GLU A 436 13.14 2.61 6.23
N PHE A 437 13.95 1.67 5.75
CA PHE A 437 15.41 1.81 5.69
C PHE A 437 15.87 3.02 4.86
N GLU A 438 15.20 3.26 3.72
CA GLU A 438 15.45 4.41 2.86
C GLU A 438 14.95 5.71 3.48
N ALA A 439 13.82 5.66 4.19
CA ALA A 439 13.27 6.80 4.91
C ALA A 439 14.16 7.23 6.10
N ARG A 440 14.86 6.33 6.78
CA ARG A 440 15.68 6.67 7.96
C ARG A 440 17.18 6.78 7.68
N GLY A 441 17.57 7.02 6.43
CA GLY A 441 18.98 7.21 6.05
C GLY A 441 19.89 6.02 6.35
N GLY A 442 19.34 4.81 6.40
CA GLY A 442 20.08 3.57 6.63
C GLY A 442 20.47 3.24 8.08
N VAL A 443 19.84 3.87 9.07
CA VAL A 443 20.20 3.71 10.50
C VAL A 443 19.57 2.48 11.18
N VAL A 444 18.68 1.73 10.52
CA VAL A 444 18.11 0.49 11.09
C VAL A 444 18.85 -0.74 10.54
N THR A 445 20.04 -0.99 11.08
CA THR A 445 20.84 -2.19 10.81
C THR A 445 20.52 -3.29 11.83
N SER A 446 19.50 -4.12 11.62
CA SER A 446 19.32 -5.32 12.46
C SER A 446 18.42 -6.43 11.91
N TYR A 447 18.30 -6.62 10.59
CA TYR A 447 17.59 -7.80 10.07
C TYR A 447 18.54 -8.88 9.63
N PRO A 448 18.46 -10.08 10.22
CA PRO A 448 19.09 -11.24 9.64
C PRO A 448 18.62 -11.42 8.19
N GLY A 449 19.56 -11.37 7.24
CA GLY A 449 19.35 -11.73 5.84
C GLY A 449 18.57 -10.75 4.98
N VAL A 450 18.10 -9.60 5.48
CA VAL A 450 17.57 -8.54 4.61
C VAL A 450 18.73 -7.62 4.21
N VAL A 451 18.85 -7.36 2.92
CA VAL A 451 19.80 -6.40 2.36
C VAL A 451 19.02 -5.27 1.71
N ALA A 452 19.13 -4.09 2.31
CA ALA A 452 18.73 -2.80 1.76
C ALA A 452 19.91 -1.85 2.03
N ALA A 453 20.47 -1.22 1.00
CA ALA A 453 21.48 -0.16 1.20
C ALA A 453 20.77 1.20 1.34
N PRO A 454 21.46 2.27 1.78
CA PRO A 454 20.89 3.61 1.78
C PRO A 454 20.61 3.97 0.32
N GLY A 455 19.34 3.88 -0.11
CA GLY A 455 18.94 3.98 -1.51
C GLY A 455 18.61 2.66 -2.22
N GLY A 456 18.47 1.53 -1.51
CA GLY A 456 17.98 0.27 -2.06
C GLY A 456 19.07 -0.73 -2.47
N VAL A 457 18.72 -1.70 -3.32
CA VAL A 457 19.68 -2.61 -3.98
C VAL A 457 20.41 -1.84 -5.10
N ASP A 458 21.74 -1.92 -5.20
CA ASP A 458 22.49 -1.24 -6.27
C ASP A 458 22.69 -2.11 -7.53
N ALA A 459 23.07 -1.47 -8.64
CA ALA A 459 23.26 -2.14 -9.93
C ALA A 459 24.45 -3.11 -9.95
N LYS A 460 25.43 -2.99 -9.04
CA LYS A 460 26.52 -3.96 -8.91
C LYS A 460 26.03 -5.23 -8.21
N PHE A 461 25.08 -5.10 -7.29
CA PHE A 461 24.44 -6.21 -6.59
C PHE A 461 23.41 -6.92 -7.48
N TRP A 462 22.55 -6.15 -8.16
CA TRP A 462 21.53 -6.67 -9.07
C TRP A 462 21.29 -5.67 -10.21
N PRO A 463 21.97 -5.85 -11.37
CA PRO A 463 21.91 -4.92 -12.50
C PRO A 463 20.51 -4.49 -12.95
N PRO A 464 19.47 -5.36 -12.93
CA PRO A 464 18.13 -4.95 -13.33
C PRO A 464 17.50 -3.80 -12.53
N VAL A 465 18.08 -3.41 -11.39
CA VAL A 465 17.57 -2.26 -10.61
C VAL A 465 17.60 -0.94 -11.39
N GLU A 466 18.46 -0.79 -12.40
CA GLU A 466 18.51 0.41 -13.25
C GLU A 466 17.21 0.67 -14.03
N MET A 467 16.35 -0.34 -14.14
CA MET A 467 15.05 -0.24 -14.82
C MET A 467 13.90 0.21 -13.90
N VAL A 468 14.17 0.40 -12.60
CA VAL A 468 13.18 0.85 -11.61
C VAL A 468 13.72 2.01 -10.81
N ASP A 469 12.83 2.78 -10.19
CA ASP A 469 13.24 3.57 -9.02
C ASP A 469 13.73 2.58 -7.95
N ALA A 470 14.99 2.73 -7.51
CA ALA A 470 15.59 1.87 -6.51
C ALA A 470 14.84 1.91 -5.17
N ARG A 471 14.02 2.95 -4.95
CA ARG A 471 13.16 3.03 -3.76
C ARG A 471 12.17 1.89 -3.64
N GLY A 472 12.10 1.35 -2.43
CA GLY A 472 11.25 0.22 -2.09
C GLY A 472 11.84 -1.12 -2.54
N VAL A 473 12.99 -1.18 -3.20
CA VAL A 473 13.62 -2.42 -3.66
C VAL A 473 14.62 -2.94 -2.64
N PHE A 474 14.45 -4.18 -2.23
CA PHE A 474 15.29 -4.83 -1.24
C PHE A 474 15.48 -6.31 -1.57
N ALA A 475 16.45 -6.93 -0.92
CA ALA A 475 16.80 -8.33 -1.12
C ALA A 475 16.62 -9.11 0.19
N ILE A 476 16.07 -10.33 0.13
CA ILE A 476 16.01 -11.25 1.27
C ILE A 476 16.82 -12.49 0.96
N GLU A 477 17.72 -12.84 1.88
CA GLU A 477 18.48 -14.07 1.86
C GLU A 477 17.55 -15.27 1.87
N THR A 478 17.79 -16.19 0.95
CA THR A 478 16.95 -17.36 0.71
C THR A 478 16.67 -18.20 1.97
N GLY A 479 17.63 -18.26 2.91
CA GLY A 479 17.45 -18.95 4.20
C GLY A 479 16.36 -18.35 5.08
N ASN A 480 16.17 -17.02 5.00
CA ASN A 480 15.28 -16.29 5.90
C ASN A 480 13.92 -15.97 5.26
N PHE A 481 13.78 -16.14 3.95
CA PHE A 481 12.53 -15.82 3.24
C PHE A 481 11.31 -16.50 3.87
N LYS A 482 11.38 -17.79 4.20
CA LYS A 482 10.24 -18.52 4.81
C LYS A 482 9.89 -18.07 6.22
N GLU A 483 10.80 -17.37 6.90
CA GLU A 483 10.59 -16.86 8.25
C GLU A 483 9.67 -15.63 8.25
N TYR A 484 9.68 -14.88 7.15
CA TYR A 484 8.87 -13.67 6.98
C TYR A 484 7.68 -13.88 6.04
N PHE A 485 7.83 -14.74 5.03
CA PHE A 485 6.84 -14.95 3.97
C PHE A 485 6.05 -16.23 4.16
N ALA A 486 4.72 -16.12 4.06
CA ALA A 486 3.79 -17.24 4.11
C ALA A 486 3.68 -17.97 2.77
N GLY A 487 3.87 -17.24 1.66
CA GLY A 487 3.85 -17.83 0.33
C GLY A 487 4.28 -16.87 -0.76
N MET A 488 4.35 -17.43 -1.97
CA MET A 488 4.52 -16.69 -3.21
C MET A 488 3.63 -17.28 -4.30
N GLY A 489 3.43 -16.52 -5.37
CA GLY A 489 2.64 -16.99 -6.49
C GLY A 489 3.03 -16.34 -7.79
N VAL A 490 2.68 -17.03 -8.88
CA VAL A 490 3.03 -16.68 -10.25
C VAL A 490 1.75 -16.74 -11.09
N ALA A 491 1.56 -15.79 -12.01
CA ALA A 491 0.54 -15.88 -13.04
C ALA A 491 1.19 -16.24 -14.38
N LYS A 492 0.96 -17.46 -14.87
CA LYS A 492 1.56 -17.94 -16.13
C LYS A 492 0.60 -18.66 -17.06
#